data_AF-A0A8H7HZE8-F1
#
_entry.id   AF-A0A8H7HZE8-F1
#
_cell.length_a   1.000
_cell.length_b   1.000
_cell.length_c   1.000
_cell.angle_alpha   90.00
_cell.angle_beta   90.00
_cell.angle_gamma   90.00
#
_symmetry.space_group_name_H-M   'P 1'
#
loop_
_entity.id
_entity.type
_entity.pdbx_description
1 polymer ?
#
loop_
_entity_poly.entity_id
_entity_poly.type
_entity_poly.pdbx_seq_one_letter_code
_entity_poly.pdbx_strand_id
1 'polypeptide(L)'
;MGQDISHSQYPPDETLQPGTYRISNAVTGTAVQVSDDDSTKIVTWQQHDRENQQVSPHPFDSGISVQLADMNRVLDLHWGSGHNGNEIHIWNLDGGNMPHRIWRVERIGDDFGEETTDSRQEQSVGNSAAKNEPTNKGLAETQEEIISNSELSQLRAELSKAKQELSDLHSLLYQRDETIRQLQQDLKAKEEALKHARKTDEESTQLRHQHSILESKFQQQQTETASLQAKMDRVEYLMSQMMNKPSGDPGAGGTN
;
A
#
# COMPACT_ATOMS: atom_id res chain seq x y z
N MET A 1 4.48 -6.76 17.17
CA MET A 1 4.76 -6.26 18.52
C MET A 1 5.67 -5.06 18.34
N GLY A 2 5.21 -3.87 18.72
CA GLY A 2 6.00 -2.65 18.56
C GLY A 2 7.22 -2.74 19.47
N GLN A 3 8.41 -2.58 18.91
CA GLN A 3 9.56 -2.27 19.74
C GLN A 3 9.30 -0.87 20.30
N ASP A 4 9.33 -0.76 21.63
CA ASP A 4 9.43 0.53 22.29
C ASP A 4 10.58 1.29 21.65
N ILE A 5 10.27 2.49 21.18
CA ILE A 5 11.22 3.47 20.70
C ILE A 5 12.30 3.55 21.78
N SER A 6 13.49 3.04 21.46
CA SER A 6 14.62 2.90 22.38
C SER A 6 14.75 4.15 23.26
N HIS A 7 14.98 3.97 24.56
CA HIS A 7 15.30 5.08 25.47
C HIS A 7 16.58 5.76 24.99
N SER A 8 16.42 6.81 24.19
CA SER A 8 17.53 7.66 23.81
C SER A 8 17.97 8.46 25.02
N GLN A 9 19.29 8.68 25.12
CA GLN A 9 19.89 9.53 26.14
C GLN A 9 19.65 11.02 25.86
N TYR A 10 19.19 11.37 24.65
CA TYR A 10 18.98 12.75 24.23
C TYR A 10 17.48 13.11 24.29
N PRO A 11 17.13 14.27 24.88
CA PRO A 11 15.76 14.72 24.90
C PRO A 11 15.28 15.05 23.47
N PRO A 12 13.99 14.83 23.16
CA PRO A 12 13.40 15.30 21.90
C PRO A 12 13.58 16.81 21.77
N ASP A 13 13.87 17.29 20.57
CA ASP A 13 14.00 18.73 20.34
C ASP A 13 12.61 19.39 20.29
N GLU A 14 12.18 19.98 21.42
CA GLU A 14 10.93 20.73 21.53
C GLU A 14 10.99 22.11 20.84
N THR A 15 12.14 22.52 20.29
CA THR A 15 12.33 23.86 19.72
C THR A 15 12.05 23.96 18.23
N LEU A 16 11.76 22.83 17.56
CA LEU A 16 11.47 22.79 16.12
C LEU A 16 10.21 23.61 15.82
N GLN A 17 10.39 24.78 15.24
CA GLN A 17 9.29 25.69 14.93
C GLN A 17 8.42 25.13 13.79
N PRO A 18 7.14 25.47 13.71
CA PRO A 18 6.37 25.21 12.50
C PRO A 18 7.00 25.90 11.29
N GLY A 19 7.12 25.19 10.17
CA GLY A 19 7.69 25.76 8.95
C GLY A 19 8.07 24.72 7.90
N THR A 20 8.61 25.20 6.78
CA THR A 20 9.20 24.35 5.73
C THR A 20 10.71 24.30 5.93
N TYR A 21 11.24 23.09 5.93
CA TYR A 21 12.62 22.75 6.21
C TYR A 21 13.27 22.03 5.04
N ARG A 22 14.59 21.92 5.12
CA ARG A 22 15.41 21.07 4.27
C ARG A 22 16.27 20.20 5.19
N ILE A 23 16.37 18.91 4.89
CA ILE A 23 17.25 18.00 5.64
C ILE A 23 18.55 17.89 4.85
N SER A 24 19.62 18.49 5.37
CA SER A 24 20.93 18.49 4.74
C SER A 24 21.90 17.60 5.50
N ASN A 25 22.72 16.85 4.77
CA ASN A 25 23.86 16.16 5.35
C ASN A 25 24.93 17.20 5.69
N ALA A 26 25.31 17.27 6.97
CA ALA A 26 26.27 18.26 7.46
C ALA A 26 27.69 18.10 6.87
N VAL A 27 28.06 16.89 6.44
CA VAL A 27 29.40 16.58 5.93
C VAL A 27 29.52 16.90 4.44
N THR A 28 28.56 16.43 3.64
CA THR A 28 28.61 16.57 2.17
C THR A 28 27.93 17.84 1.66
N GLY A 29 27.09 18.48 2.49
CA GLY A 29 26.24 19.60 2.07
C GLY A 29 25.12 19.21 1.10
N THR A 30 24.95 17.91 0.81
CA THR A 30 23.83 17.42 -0.03
C THR A 30 22.55 17.38 0.78
N ALA A 31 21.42 17.64 0.14
CA ALA A 31 20.11 17.58 0.75
C ALA A 31 19.41 16.25 0.44
N VAL A 32 18.56 15.81 1.36
CA VAL A 32 17.55 14.79 1.12
C VAL A 32 16.61 15.29 0.03
N GLN A 33 16.42 14.47 -1.00
CA GLN A 33 15.63 14.77 -2.18
C GLN A 33 14.73 13.59 -2.56
N VAL A 34 13.51 13.90 -3.00
CA VAL A 34 12.69 12.97 -3.78
C VAL A 34 13.31 12.79 -5.16
N SER A 35 13.63 11.55 -5.54
CA SER A 35 14.24 11.27 -6.85
C SER A 35 13.36 11.78 -8.00
N ASP A 36 13.99 12.42 -8.98
CA ASP A 36 13.32 12.93 -10.18
C ASP A 36 12.90 11.77 -11.12
N ASP A 37 13.63 10.65 -11.06
CA ASP A 37 13.36 9.46 -11.88
C ASP A 37 12.34 8.52 -11.22
N ASP A 38 12.22 8.57 -9.89
CA ASP A 38 11.38 7.65 -9.11
C ASP A 38 10.81 8.38 -7.88
N SER A 39 9.53 8.76 -7.97
CA SER A 39 8.84 9.51 -6.92
C SER A 39 8.63 8.74 -5.61
N THR A 40 9.01 7.46 -5.56
CA THR A 40 8.97 6.64 -4.34
C THR A 40 10.28 6.62 -3.57
N LYS A 41 11.37 7.13 -4.17
CA LYS A 41 12.71 7.03 -3.60
C LYS A 41 13.22 8.34 -3.02
N ILE A 42 13.93 8.20 -1.92
CA ILE A 42 14.77 9.25 -1.35
C ILE A 42 16.20 9.05 -1.83
N VAL A 43 16.81 10.14 -2.28
CA VAL A 43 18.22 10.22 -2.64
C VAL A 43 18.86 11.41 -1.93
N THR A 44 20.19 11.47 -1.94
CA THR A 44 20.93 12.67 -1.56
C THR A 44 21.45 13.38 -2.81
N TRP A 45 21.22 14.69 -2.91
CA TRP A 45 21.59 15.46 -4.10
C TRP A 45 22.04 16.88 -3.78
N GLN A 46 22.59 17.60 -4.76
CA GLN A 46 23.05 18.98 -4.55
C GLN A 46 21.89 19.87 -4.10
N GLN A 47 22.13 20.66 -3.04
CA GLN A 47 21.13 21.54 -2.45
C GLN A 47 20.62 22.58 -3.46
N HIS A 48 19.30 22.73 -3.54
CA HIS A 48 18.62 23.73 -4.36
C HIS A 48 17.20 24.06 -3.84
N ASP A 49 16.58 25.12 -4.34
CA ASP A 49 15.31 25.63 -3.82
C ASP A 49 14.04 25.00 -4.43
N ARG A 50 14.19 23.88 -5.15
CA ARG A 50 13.04 23.13 -5.68
C ARG A 50 12.26 22.39 -4.57
N GLU A 51 10.99 22.13 -4.83
CA GLU A 51 10.04 21.51 -3.88
C GLU A 51 10.41 20.07 -3.50
N ASN A 52 11.10 19.33 -4.37
CA ASN A 52 11.53 17.96 -4.12
C ASN A 52 12.62 17.82 -3.03
N GLN A 53 13.10 18.94 -2.44
CA GLN A 53 13.99 18.98 -1.27
C GLN A 53 13.34 19.65 -0.04
N GLN A 54 12.05 19.96 -0.09
CA GLN A 54 11.33 20.66 0.98
C GLN A 54 10.47 19.69 1.80
N VAL A 55 10.52 19.84 3.12
CA VAL A 55 9.77 19.02 4.07
C VAL A 55 9.08 19.88 5.13
N SER A 56 7.96 19.40 5.65
CA SER A 56 7.19 20.05 6.70
C SER A 56 6.99 19.08 7.87
N PRO A 57 7.62 19.31 9.04
CA PRO A 57 7.43 18.49 10.22
C PRO A 57 6.02 18.69 10.78
N HIS A 58 5.31 17.59 10.99
CA HIS A 58 3.98 17.57 11.59
C HIS A 58 4.05 16.87 12.94
N PRO A 59 3.66 17.52 14.06
CA PRO A 59 3.77 16.93 15.39
C PRO A 59 2.76 15.80 15.60
N PHE A 60 3.18 14.77 16.33
CA PHE A 60 2.40 13.65 16.85
C PHE A 60 2.74 13.45 18.33
N ASP A 61 1.88 12.75 19.08
CA ASP A 61 2.05 12.52 20.53
C ASP A 61 3.41 11.89 20.91
N SER A 62 4.03 11.14 19.99
CA SER A 62 5.29 10.42 20.23
C SER A 62 6.48 10.87 19.37
N GLY A 63 6.33 11.91 18.53
CA GLY A 63 7.38 12.37 17.62
C GLY A 63 6.84 13.29 16.52
N ILE A 64 7.47 13.27 15.34
CA ILE A 64 7.04 14.04 14.18
C ILE A 64 6.83 13.14 12.96
N SER A 65 5.94 13.52 12.06
CA SER A 65 5.95 13.02 10.69
C SER A 65 6.64 14.03 9.79
N VAL A 66 7.56 13.57 8.96
CA VAL A 66 8.27 14.41 7.99
C VAL A 66 7.50 14.34 6.67
N GLN A 67 6.65 15.34 6.44
CA GLN A 67 5.81 15.41 5.24
C GLN A 67 6.56 16.10 4.11
N LEU A 68 6.40 15.61 2.88
CA LEU A 68 6.96 16.24 1.68
C LEU A 68 6.12 17.45 1.24
N ALA A 69 6.70 18.31 0.40
CA ALA A 69 6.07 19.56 -0.06
C ALA A 69 4.70 19.40 -0.73
N ASP A 70 4.42 18.24 -1.34
CA ASP A 70 3.11 17.96 -1.95
C ASP A 70 2.01 17.55 -0.96
N MET A 71 2.35 17.51 0.34
CA MET A 71 1.46 17.24 1.48
C MET A 71 0.71 15.91 1.44
N ASN A 72 0.98 15.04 0.46
CA ASN A 72 0.31 13.75 0.34
C ASN A 72 1.27 12.58 0.62
N ARG A 73 2.53 12.88 0.90
CA ARG A 73 3.57 11.87 1.11
C ARG A 73 4.44 12.20 2.31
N VAL A 74 4.98 11.15 2.93
CA VAL A 74 5.80 11.23 4.15
C VAL A 74 7.04 10.35 4.03
N LEU A 75 8.04 10.67 4.85
CA LEU A 75 9.21 9.83 5.06
C LEU A 75 8.83 8.58 5.87
N ASP A 76 9.13 7.41 5.32
CA ASP A 76 8.78 6.10 5.91
C ASP A 76 10.02 5.23 6.01
N LEU A 77 10.25 4.67 7.20
CA LEU A 77 11.26 3.64 7.42
C LEU A 77 10.67 2.30 6.98
N HIS A 78 11.27 1.66 5.98
CA HIS A 78 10.70 0.45 5.39
C HIS A 78 10.35 -0.60 6.46
N TRP A 79 9.04 -0.85 6.62
CA TRP A 79 8.44 -1.75 7.61
C TRP A 79 8.83 -1.50 9.08
N GLY A 80 9.40 -0.35 9.41
CA GLY A 80 9.89 -0.04 10.76
C GLY A 80 11.05 -0.95 11.20
N SER A 81 11.77 -1.55 10.25
CA SER A 81 12.88 -2.45 10.56
C SER A 81 14.09 -1.66 11.06
N GLY A 82 14.65 -2.06 12.20
CA GLY A 82 15.87 -1.48 12.78
C GLY A 82 17.17 -2.05 12.20
N HIS A 83 17.12 -2.78 11.09
CA HIS A 83 18.31 -3.35 10.47
C HIS A 83 19.18 -2.28 9.81
N ASN A 84 20.50 -2.38 9.99
CA ASN A 84 21.45 -1.50 9.31
C ASN A 84 21.32 -1.64 7.78
N GLY A 85 21.24 -0.51 7.09
CA GLY A 85 21.01 -0.47 5.65
C GLY A 85 19.55 -0.64 5.24
N ASN A 86 18.60 -0.64 6.18
CA ASN A 86 17.18 -0.59 5.84
C ASN A 86 16.85 0.68 5.07
N GLU A 87 15.95 0.55 4.09
CA GLU A 87 15.60 1.64 3.19
C GLU A 87 14.68 2.66 3.88
N ILE A 88 14.92 3.94 3.59
CA ILE A 88 13.98 5.02 3.87
C ILE A 88 13.38 5.42 2.52
N HIS A 89 12.06 5.36 2.40
CA HIS A 89 11.37 5.67 1.16
C HIS A 89 10.23 6.65 1.39
N ILE A 90 9.55 6.99 0.29
CA ILE A 90 8.41 7.89 0.30
C ILE A 90 7.14 7.07 0.27
N TRP A 91 6.25 7.33 1.23
CA TRP A 91 4.95 6.67 1.29
C TRP A 91 3.79 7.66 1.32
N ASN A 92 2.62 7.22 0.88
CA ASN A 92 1.41 8.04 0.89
C ASN A 92 0.94 8.32 2.33
N LEU A 93 0.41 9.52 2.55
CA LEU A 93 -0.25 9.90 3.79
C LEU A 93 -1.69 9.34 3.79
N ASP A 94 -1.81 8.01 3.90
CA ASP A 94 -3.10 7.31 3.93
C ASP A 94 -3.49 6.92 5.36
N GLY A 95 -4.15 7.86 6.06
CA GLY A 95 -5.16 7.59 7.10
C GLY A 95 -4.87 6.50 8.13
N GLY A 96 -3.67 6.49 8.73
CA GLY A 96 -3.34 5.64 9.86
C GLY A 96 -2.11 6.17 10.60
N ASN A 97 -2.17 6.21 11.94
CA ASN A 97 -0.99 6.48 12.75
C ASN A 97 -0.07 5.25 12.69
N MET A 98 0.87 5.24 11.73
CA MET A 98 1.79 4.13 11.55
C MET A 98 3.17 4.49 12.13
N PRO A 99 3.69 3.74 13.12
CA PRO A 99 4.92 4.09 13.84
C PRO A 99 6.16 4.31 12.96
N HIS A 100 6.29 3.58 11.86
CA HIS A 100 7.40 3.73 10.90
C HIS A 100 7.41 5.04 10.08
N ARG A 101 6.39 5.89 10.25
CA ARG A 101 6.29 7.24 9.68
C ARG A 101 6.52 8.33 10.74
N ILE A 102 6.76 7.92 11.99
CA ILE A 102 6.99 8.79 13.14
C ILE A 102 8.49 8.77 13.44
N TRP A 103 9.07 9.95 13.46
CA TRP A 103 10.48 10.18 13.67
C TRP A 103 10.66 10.96 14.98
N ARG A 104 11.59 10.51 15.80
CA ARG A 104 12.09 11.31 16.91
C ARG A 104 13.29 12.10 16.39
N VAL A 105 13.25 13.42 16.52
CA VAL A 105 14.37 14.30 16.18
C VAL A 105 15.02 14.76 17.48
N GLU A 106 16.33 14.56 17.56
CA GLU A 106 17.13 14.83 18.74
C GLU A 106 18.25 15.80 18.37
N ARG A 107 18.45 16.81 19.21
CA ARG A 107 19.54 17.76 19.06
C ARG A 107 20.80 17.17 19.71
N ILE A 108 21.72 16.69 18.88
CA ILE A 108 22.94 16.00 19.34
C ILE A 108 24.08 17.00 19.66
N GLY A 109 24.01 18.24 19.15
CA GLY A 109 24.97 19.31 19.43
C GLY A 109 24.81 20.48 18.46
N ASP A 110 25.46 21.60 18.78
CA ASP A 110 25.52 22.80 17.90
C ASP A 110 26.78 22.82 17.02
N ASP A 111 27.66 21.83 17.22
CA ASP A 111 28.99 21.80 16.66
C ASP A 111 29.13 20.68 15.61
N PHE A 112 29.80 21.01 14.52
CA PHE A 112 30.28 20.09 13.50
C PHE A 112 31.08 18.96 14.15
N GLY A 113 30.48 17.78 14.31
CA GLY A 113 31.14 16.50 14.61
C GLY A 113 32.23 16.59 15.69
N GLU A 114 31.84 16.54 16.96
CA GLU A 114 32.79 16.49 18.06
C GLU A 114 33.62 15.18 18.00
N GLU A 115 34.91 15.34 17.74
CA GLU A 115 35.94 14.30 17.77
C GLU A 115 36.12 13.86 19.23
N THR A 116 35.75 12.61 19.53
CA THR A 116 35.90 12.04 20.86
C THR A 116 37.38 11.77 21.15
N THR A 117 38.07 12.75 21.72
CA THR A 117 39.39 12.53 22.34
C THR A 117 39.20 11.96 23.75
N ASP A 118 39.16 10.64 23.84
CA ASP A 118 39.34 9.94 25.12
C ASP A 118 40.79 10.10 25.59
N SER A 119 41.01 11.03 26.53
CA SER A 119 42.27 11.17 27.25
C SER A 119 42.08 10.69 28.68
N ARG A 120 42.38 9.43 28.95
CA ARG A 120 42.55 8.95 30.33
C ARG A 120 43.66 7.92 30.47
N GLN A 121 44.51 8.20 31.46
CA GLN A 121 45.57 7.37 32.08
C GLN A 121 46.92 7.32 31.32
N GLU A 122 48.09 7.45 31.93
CA GLU A 122 48.46 7.62 33.35
C GLU A 122 49.95 8.00 33.42
N GLN A 123 50.29 8.99 34.26
CA GLN A 123 51.65 9.14 34.80
C GLN A 123 51.66 8.46 36.17
N SER A 124 52.43 7.40 36.32
CA SER A 124 53.00 7.05 37.63
C SER A 124 54.33 6.32 37.46
N VAL A 125 55.32 6.89 38.13
CA VAL A 125 56.72 6.53 38.18
C VAL A 125 56.93 5.30 39.06
N GLY A 126 57.81 4.40 38.59
CA GLY A 126 58.67 3.57 39.43
C GLY A 126 58.10 2.23 39.87
N ASN A 127 58.87 1.16 39.62
CA ASN A 127 59.23 0.28 40.72
C ASN A 127 60.45 -0.59 40.43
N SER A 128 61.33 -0.59 41.43
CA SER A 128 62.46 -1.48 41.65
C SER A 128 62.02 -2.92 41.93
N ALA A 129 62.87 -3.84 41.52
CA ALA A 129 62.81 -5.27 41.72
C ALA A 129 62.70 -5.72 43.19
N ALA A 130 61.87 -6.73 43.46
CA ALA A 130 62.14 -7.82 44.40
C ALA A 130 61.06 -8.94 44.33
N LYS A 131 61.48 -10.14 43.88
CA LYS A 131 61.35 -11.46 44.53
C LYS A 131 60.10 -11.79 45.40
N ASN A 132 59.31 -12.82 45.00
CA ASN A 132 59.19 -14.15 45.65
C ASN A 132 57.81 -14.87 45.48
N GLU A 133 57.91 -16.19 45.24
CA GLU A 133 57.02 -17.34 45.59
C GLU A 133 55.61 -17.55 44.98
N PRO A 134 55.27 -18.78 44.51
CA PRO A 134 53.97 -19.09 43.94
C PRO A 134 53.00 -19.59 45.03
N THR A 135 51.85 -18.93 45.18
CA THR A 135 50.78 -19.35 46.08
C THR A 135 49.56 -19.80 45.28
N ASN A 136 48.96 -20.94 45.67
CA ASN A 136 47.82 -21.64 45.06
C ASN A 136 46.48 -20.86 44.95
N LYS A 137 46.51 -19.53 45.01
CA LYS A 137 45.33 -18.66 44.92
C LYS A 137 44.91 -18.39 43.47
N GLY A 138 45.86 -18.42 42.53
CA GLY A 138 45.59 -18.18 41.10
C GLY A 138 44.90 -19.33 40.36
N LEU A 139 44.76 -20.51 40.96
CA LEU A 139 44.11 -21.67 40.33
C LEU A 139 42.57 -21.62 40.40
N ALA A 140 41.99 -20.98 41.40
CA ALA A 140 40.54 -20.80 41.52
C ALA A 140 40.04 -19.66 40.62
N GLU A 141 40.80 -18.56 40.58
CA GLU A 141 40.51 -17.42 39.70
C GLU A 141 40.60 -17.80 38.21
N THR A 142 41.57 -18.64 37.83
CA THR A 142 41.66 -19.17 36.46
C THR A 142 40.55 -20.18 36.14
N GLN A 143 40.01 -20.91 37.12
CA GLN A 143 38.91 -21.86 36.88
C GLN A 143 37.57 -21.16 36.67
N GLU A 144 37.26 -20.12 37.46
CA GLU A 144 36.08 -19.28 37.23
C GLU A 144 36.17 -18.53 35.88
N GLU A 145 37.35 -17.99 35.55
CA GLU A 145 37.58 -17.33 34.27
C GLU A 145 37.39 -18.27 33.07
N ILE A 146 37.83 -19.54 33.18
CA ILE A 146 37.60 -20.57 32.15
C ILE A 146 36.11 -20.92 32.02
N ILE A 147 35.36 -21.03 33.13
CA ILE A 147 33.93 -21.33 33.11
C ILE A 147 33.15 -20.18 32.46
N SER A 148 33.41 -18.93 32.85
CA SER A 148 32.79 -17.76 32.25
C SER A 148 33.10 -17.62 30.75
N ASN A 149 34.30 -18.01 30.31
CA ASN A 149 34.67 -17.97 28.89
C ASN A 149 33.96 -19.07 28.07
N SER A 150 33.63 -20.21 28.70
CA SER A 150 32.83 -21.28 28.08
C SER A 150 31.36 -20.88 27.91
N GLU A 151 30.77 -20.19 28.89
CA GLU A 151 29.41 -19.66 28.82
C GLU A 151 29.31 -18.53 27.78
N LEU A 152 30.30 -17.65 27.72
CA LEU A 152 30.42 -16.63 26.67
C LEU A 152 30.48 -17.25 25.27
N SER A 153 31.18 -18.38 25.11
CA SER A 153 31.25 -19.10 23.84
C SER A 153 29.90 -19.72 23.45
N GLN A 154 29.15 -20.25 24.40
CA GLN A 154 27.79 -20.76 24.17
C GLN A 154 26.82 -19.64 23.77
N LEU A 155 26.79 -18.54 24.53
CA LEU A 155 25.96 -17.38 24.21
C LEU A 155 26.27 -16.81 22.82
N ARG A 156 27.55 -16.80 22.42
CA ARG A 156 27.97 -16.34 21.09
C ARG A 156 27.47 -17.25 19.98
N ALA A 157 27.47 -18.57 20.21
CA ALA A 157 26.92 -19.55 19.27
C ALA A 157 25.39 -19.44 19.15
N GLU A 158 24.68 -19.29 20.27
CA GLU A 158 23.23 -19.08 20.28
C GLU A 158 22.84 -17.77 19.61
N LEU A 159 23.58 -16.69 19.86
CA LEU A 159 23.36 -15.39 19.21
C LEU A 159 23.60 -15.47 17.71
N SER A 160 24.59 -16.26 17.27
CA SER A 160 24.81 -16.52 15.84
C SER A 160 23.64 -17.29 15.23
N LYS A 161 23.09 -18.28 15.94
CA LYS A 161 21.93 -19.06 15.48
C LYS A 161 20.67 -18.19 15.39
N ALA A 162 20.39 -17.39 16.41
CA ALA A 162 19.25 -16.48 16.43
C ALA A 162 19.33 -15.42 15.31
N LYS A 163 20.54 -14.92 14.99
CA LYS A 163 20.76 -14.03 13.85
C LYS A 163 20.43 -14.69 12.51
N GLN A 164 20.81 -15.96 12.35
CA GLN A 164 20.47 -16.70 11.13
C GLN A 164 18.96 -16.91 11.01
N GLU A 165 18.30 -17.35 12.08
CA GLU A 165 16.85 -17.53 12.10
C GLU A 165 16.09 -16.23 11.81
N LEU A 166 16.55 -15.09 12.34
CA LEU A 166 15.99 -13.77 12.02
C LEU A 166 16.17 -13.40 10.54
N SER A 167 17.33 -13.70 9.95
CA SER A 167 17.59 -13.47 8.52
C SER A 167 16.65 -14.32 7.64
N ASP A 168 16.44 -15.59 8.01
CA ASP A 168 15.55 -16.50 7.28
C ASP A 168 14.10 -16.01 7.39
N LEU A 169 13.68 -15.56 8.57
CA LEU A 169 12.33 -15.05 8.81
C LEU A 169 12.07 -13.72 8.10
N HIS A 170 13.08 -12.85 8.00
CA HIS A 170 13.00 -11.63 7.17
C HIS A 170 12.86 -11.96 5.69
N SER A 171 13.59 -12.96 5.19
CA SER A 171 13.46 -13.41 3.80
C SER A 171 12.04 -13.93 3.53
N LEU A 172 11.45 -14.65 4.49
CA LEU A 172 10.08 -15.14 4.41
C LEU A 172 9.06 -13.99 4.45
N LEU A 173 9.23 -13.00 5.33
CA LEU A 173 8.37 -11.82 5.40
C LEU A 173 8.37 -11.06 4.08
N TYR A 174 9.55 -10.85 3.49
CA TYR A 174 9.69 -10.20 2.19
C TYR A 174 8.90 -10.92 1.09
N GLN A 175 9.00 -12.25 1.03
CA GLN A 175 8.21 -13.05 0.08
C GLN A 175 6.71 -12.95 0.32
N ARG A 176 6.28 -12.89 1.58
CA ARG A 176 4.86 -12.72 1.93
C ARG A 176 4.35 -11.35 1.52
N ASP A 177 5.12 -10.30 1.73
CA ASP A 177 4.73 -8.93 1.36
C ASP A 177 4.68 -8.77 -0.16
N GLU A 178 5.57 -9.41 -0.90
CA GLU A 178 5.50 -9.48 -2.36
C GLU A 178 4.21 -10.18 -2.82
N THR A 179 3.88 -11.31 -2.19
CA THR A 179 2.65 -12.06 -2.48
C THR A 179 1.41 -11.23 -2.18
N ILE A 180 1.41 -10.49 -1.07
CA ILE A 180 0.30 -9.60 -0.69
C ILE A 180 0.14 -8.49 -1.75
N ARG A 181 1.25 -7.88 -2.20
CA ARG A 181 1.21 -6.84 -3.22
C ARG A 181 0.62 -7.35 -4.54
N GLN A 182 1.02 -8.55 -4.96
CA GLN A 182 0.46 -9.20 -6.14
C GLN A 182 -1.04 -9.48 -5.99
N LEU A 183 -1.46 -10.03 -4.84
CA LEU A 183 -2.87 -10.32 -4.58
C LEU A 183 -3.73 -9.04 -4.56
N GLN A 184 -3.20 -7.93 -4.05
CA GLN A 184 -3.89 -6.64 -4.06
C GLN A 184 -4.08 -6.11 -5.48
N GLN A 185 -3.07 -6.24 -6.35
CA GLN A 185 -3.19 -5.86 -7.76
C GLN A 185 -4.22 -6.74 -8.49
N ASP A 186 -4.17 -8.06 -8.27
CA ASP A 186 -5.11 -9.01 -8.86
C ASP A 186 -6.55 -8.73 -8.39
N LEU A 187 -6.74 -8.42 -7.10
CA LEU A 187 -8.06 -8.08 -6.56
C LEU A 187 -8.60 -6.81 -7.23
N LYS A 188 -7.78 -5.76 -7.36
CA LYS A 188 -8.16 -4.52 -8.03
C LYS A 188 -8.53 -4.77 -9.49
N ALA A 189 -7.75 -5.57 -10.21
CA ALA A 189 -8.06 -5.92 -11.60
C ALA A 189 -9.38 -6.71 -11.71
N LYS A 190 -9.63 -7.64 -10.78
CA LYS A 190 -10.90 -8.39 -10.72
C LYS A 190 -12.09 -7.49 -10.40
N GLU A 191 -11.95 -6.53 -9.49
CA GLU A 191 -13.01 -5.58 -9.16
C GLU A 191 -13.40 -4.73 -10.38
N GLU A 192 -12.44 -4.22 -11.13
CA GLU A 192 -12.70 -3.48 -12.37
C GLU A 192 -13.36 -4.36 -13.45
N ALA A 193 -12.90 -5.60 -13.62
CA ALA A 193 -13.55 -6.55 -14.53
C ALA A 193 -15.00 -6.84 -14.12
N LEU A 194 -15.28 -6.92 -12.81
CA LEU A 194 -16.62 -7.17 -12.28
C LEU A 194 -17.54 -5.96 -12.48
N LYS A 195 -17.04 -4.73 -12.33
CA LYS A 195 -17.78 -3.51 -12.68
C LYS A 195 -18.18 -3.52 -14.15
N HIS A 196 -17.27 -3.86 -15.06
CA HIS A 196 -17.57 -3.96 -16.49
C HIS A 196 -18.60 -5.06 -16.81
N ALA A 197 -18.48 -6.23 -16.17
CA ALA A 197 -19.44 -7.31 -16.34
C ALA A 197 -20.85 -6.91 -15.89
N ARG A 198 -20.98 -6.22 -14.75
CA ARG A 198 -22.28 -5.71 -14.25
C ARG A 198 -22.91 -4.73 -15.23
N LYS A 199 -22.13 -3.76 -15.73
CA LYS A 199 -22.62 -2.81 -16.74
C LYS A 199 -23.12 -3.52 -18.00
N THR A 200 -22.38 -4.52 -18.46
CA THR A 200 -22.76 -5.31 -19.64
C THR A 200 -24.05 -6.11 -19.41
N ASP A 201 -24.24 -6.65 -18.21
CA ASP A 201 -25.48 -7.36 -17.85
C ASP A 201 -26.68 -6.39 -17.74
N GLU A 202 -26.48 -5.21 -17.17
CA GLU A 202 -27.48 -4.13 -17.16
C GLU A 202 -27.90 -3.73 -18.59
N GLU A 203 -26.94 -3.53 -19.51
CA GLU A 203 -27.23 -3.26 -20.91
C GLU A 203 -27.97 -4.42 -21.59
N SER A 204 -27.58 -5.67 -21.30
CA SER A 204 -28.25 -6.89 -21.80
C SER A 204 -29.68 -7.04 -21.29
N THR A 205 -29.93 -6.76 -20.00
CA THR A 205 -31.29 -6.78 -19.43
C THR A 205 -32.15 -5.68 -20.04
N GLN A 206 -31.60 -4.50 -20.28
CA GLN A 206 -32.29 -3.42 -20.97
C GLN A 206 -32.67 -3.81 -22.41
N LEU A 207 -31.76 -4.41 -23.16
CA LEU A 207 -32.03 -4.91 -24.52
C LEU A 207 -33.13 -5.98 -24.52
N ARG A 208 -33.08 -6.94 -23.58
CA ARG A 208 -34.12 -7.97 -23.43
C ARG A 208 -35.49 -7.36 -23.15
N HIS A 209 -35.53 -6.32 -22.30
CA HIS A 209 -36.77 -5.61 -22.02
C HIS A 209 -37.32 -4.91 -23.28
N GLN A 210 -36.47 -4.23 -24.05
CA GLN A 210 -36.87 -3.61 -25.31
C GLN A 210 -37.37 -4.64 -26.33
N HIS A 211 -36.68 -5.78 -26.46
CA HIS A 211 -37.10 -6.87 -27.34
C HIS A 211 -38.49 -7.40 -26.95
N SER A 212 -38.74 -7.61 -25.66
CA SER A 212 -40.05 -8.06 -25.16
C SER A 212 -41.18 -7.09 -25.52
N ILE A 213 -40.93 -5.77 -25.41
CA ILE A 213 -41.91 -4.75 -25.82
C ILE A 213 -42.19 -4.80 -27.31
N LEU A 214 -41.14 -4.91 -28.14
CA LEU A 214 -41.27 -5.00 -29.59
C LEU A 214 -42.02 -6.26 -30.01
N GLU A 215 -41.73 -7.39 -29.38
CA GLU A 215 -42.40 -8.67 -29.64
C GLU A 215 -43.90 -8.61 -29.29
N SER A 216 -44.26 -8.00 -28.17
CA SER A 216 -45.67 -7.77 -27.80
C SER A 216 -46.40 -6.90 -28.82
N LYS A 217 -45.77 -5.80 -29.28
CA LYS A 217 -46.33 -4.94 -30.34
C LYS A 217 -46.51 -5.70 -31.65
N PHE A 218 -45.57 -6.57 -32.01
CA PHE A 218 -45.64 -7.38 -33.21
C PHE A 218 -46.78 -8.40 -33.14
N GLN A 219 -46.95 -9.09 -32.01
CA GLN A 219 -48.07 -10.02 -31.78
C GLN A 219 -49.42 -9.29 -31.83
N GLN A 220 -49.49 -8.07 -31.29
CA GLN A 220 -50.68 -7.23 -31.40
C GLN A 220 -51.00 -6.94 -32.89
N GLN A 221 -50.01 -6.52 -33.68
CA GLN A 221 -50.21 -6.26 -35.10
C GLN A 221 -50.63 -7.51 -35.89
N GLN A 222 -50.09 -8.69 -35.57
CA GLN A 222 -50.54 -9.93 -36.20
C GLN A 222 -52.01 -10.21 -35.91
N THR A 223 -52.44 -10.00 -34.67
CA THR A 223 -53.85 -10.19 -34.26
C THR A 223 -54.77 -9.21 -34.98
N GLU A 224 -54.39 -7.94 -35.08
CA GLU A 224 -55.14 -6.91 -35.83
C GLU A 224 -55.23 -7.26 -37.31
N THR A 225 -54.13 -7.70 -37.92
CA THR A 225 -54.09 -8.13 -39.33
C THR A 225 -54.99 -9.33 -39.59
N ALA A 226 -54.95 -10.35 -38.74
CA ALA A 226 -55.81 -11.53 -38.86
C ALA A 226 -57.30 -11.15 -38.71
N SER A 227 -57.62 -10.23 -37.81
CA SER A 227 -58.98 -9.70 -37.63
C SER A 227 -59.46 -8.95 -38.87
N LEU A 228 -58.60 -8.12 -39.47
CA LEU A 228 -58.90 -7.42 -40.72
C LEU A 228 -59.09 -8.40 -41.88
N GLN A 229 -58.26 -9.43 -41.99
CA GLN A 229 -58.41 -10.47 -43.01
C GLN A 229 -59.76 -11.19 -42.88
N ALA A 230 -60.14 -11.61 -41.67
CA ALA A 230 -61.43 -12.25 -41.45
C ALA A 230 -62.62 -11.34 -41.81
N LYS A 231 -62.50 -10.02 -41.60
CA LYS A 231 -63.51 -9.04 -42.05
C LYS A 231 -63.55 -8.94 -43.57
N MET A 232 -62.38 -8.94 -44.23
CA MET A 232 -62.28 -8.91 -45.69
C MET A 232 -62.90 -10.16 -46.31
N ASP A 233 -62.56 -11.35 -45.82
CA ASP A 233 -63.12 -12.63 -46.28
C ASP A 233 -64.66 -12.63 -46.14
N ARG A 234 -65.19 -12.08 -45.04
CA ARG A 234 -66.64 -11.95 -44.84
C ARG A 234 -67.28 -11.00 -45.85
N VAL A 235 -66.64 -9.87 -46.16
CA VAL A 235 -67.12 -8.93 -47.17
C VAL A 235 -67.09 -9.58 -48.56
N GLU A 236 -66.02 -10.29 -48.92
CA GLU A 236 -65.92 -11.04 -50.17
C GLU A 236 -67.00 -12.11 -50.31
N TYR A 237 -67.29 -12.84 -49.22
CA TYR A 237 -68.38 -13.80 -49.18
C TYR A 237 -69.75 -13.15 -49.40
N LEU A 238 -70.03 -12.03 -48.73
CA LEU A 238 -71.28 -11.29 -48.90
C LEU A 238 -71.43 -10.73 -50.33
N MET A 239 -70.36 -10.19 -50.91
CA MET A 239 -70.36 -9.74 -52.30
C MET A 239 -70.64 -10.89 -53.27
N SER A 240 -70.02 -12.05 -53.05
CA SER A 240 -70.26 -13.26 -53.85
C SER A 240 -71.70 -13.75 -53.74
N GLN A 241 -72.33 -13.69 -52.56
CA GLN A 241 -73.75 -14.01 -52.40
C GLN A 241 -74.66 -13.05 -53.19
N MET A 242 -74.36 -11.75 -53.18
CA MET A 242 -75.15 -10.75 -53.92
C MET A 242 -75.01 -10.91 -55.43
N MET A 243 -73.82 -11.27 -55.92
CA MET A 243 -73.52 -11.48 -57.34
C MET A 243 -74.06 -12.81 -57.90
N ASN A 244 -74.18 -13.84 -57.06
CA ASN A 244 -74.74 -15.15 -57.43
C ASN A 244 -76.26 -15.25 -57.23
N LYS A 245 -76.95 -14.14 -56.97
CA LYS A 245 -78.42 -14.11 -56.92
C LYS A 245 -78.93 -14.30 -58.36
N PRO A 246 -79.68 -15.37 -58.68
CA PRO A 246 -80.23 -15.52 -60.03
C PRO A 246 -81.24 -14.40 -60.25
N SER A 247 -81.04 -13.64 -61.32
CA SER A 247 -82.06 -12.79 -61.93
C SER A 247 -83.16 -13.69 -62.50
N GLY A 248 -84.07 -14.14 -61.62
CA GLY A 248 -85.35 -14.68 -61.99
C GLY A 248 -86.31 -13.54 -62.29
N ASP A 249 -86.52 -13.30 -63.57
CA ASP A 249 -87.41 -12.30 -64.18
C ASP A 249 -88.89 -12.48 -63.77
N PRO A 250 -89.73 -11.43 -63.85
CA PRO A 250 -91.15 -11.45 -63.53
C PRO A 250 -92.01 -11.84 -64.75
N GLY A 251 -93.12 -12.53 -64.51
CA GLY A 251 -94.30 -12.46 -65.39
C GLY A 251 -94.58 -13.67 -66.30
N ALA A 252 -95.51 -14.52 -65.84
CA ALA A 252 -96.59 -15.14 -66.61
C ALA A 252 -97.61 -15.62 -65.55
N GLY A 253 -98.90 -15.27 -65.53
CA GLY A 253 -99.84 -15.10 -66.62
C GLY A 253 -100.78 -16.32 -66.67
N GLY A 254 -102.04 -16.17 -66.23
CA GLY A 254 -103.15 -17.15 -66.30
C GLY A 254 -103.34 -17.96 -65.01
N THR A 255 -104.51 -18.07 -64.35
CA THR A 255 -105.95 -18.07 -64.71
C THR A 255 -106.73 -17.61 -63.45
N ASN A 256 -107.80 -16.80 -63.44
CA ASN A 256 -109.05 -16.71 -64.23
C ASN A 256 -109.50 -15.24 -64.32
#